data_AF-A0A1I5B8Y4-F1
#
_entry.id   AF-A0A1I5B8Y4-F1
#
_cell.length_a   1.000
_cell.length_b   1.000
_cell.length_c   1.000
_cell.angle_alpha   90.00
_cell.angle_beta   90.00
_cell.angle_gamma   90.00
#
_symmetry.space_group_name_H-M   'P 1'
#
loop_
_entity.id
_entity.type
_entity.pdbx_description
1 polymer ?
#
loop_
_entity_poly.entity_id
_entity_poly.type
_entity_poly.pdbx_seq_one_letter_code
_entity_poly.pdbx_strand_id
1 'polypeptide(L)'
;MTAPFDEDPDTAPVPRDEGRAFLVGGGIASLAAAAFLIRDGDMRGADITIIDEGALLGGSLDGGGSAENGYSLRGGRMLESKYLCTFDLFGSIPTLEGDKTVTEEIFDWNAVMKTSSHSRLFSGGRRHVAPEFGLTGHHIHGLERLAITPETILDRSTIADQFDAGFFKTSFWLMWCTTFAFQPWHSAVEFKRYLLRFAHMVGGFNRLEGIMRTRLNQYDSLVRPLHAWLVARGVHFRMNTVVTDLRLAEEDGMTVVRAIRIADGAKTSDIRVDTDDYVLLTLGSMTEGSSLGSMDAAPDLLDATAGGGWALWEKLADGRPQFGRPAVFTNDVDRSKWVSFTTTLHDSTLLALIRDATGNVPGEGGLITFSESSWLASIVIPYQPHFLGQPDDVAVFWGYGLAVDVPGDFVRKPMAACTGREIMTEILGHLGIVAEAETILAKATCVPCMMPFITSQFMPRRHGDRPDVIPADTANLAVIGQYCELPDDCVFTVEYSVRSAQTAVYALLGLRRSAPAVYKGAFDPRVLFKAFVALHDLAPASTHGR
;
A
#
# COMPACT_ATOMS: atom_id res chain seq x y z
N MET A 1 21.27 -33.61 3.59
CA MET A 1 20.58 -34.51 4.54
C MET A 1 20.85 -34.01 5.96
N THR A 2 19.96 -33.16 6.47
CA THR A 2 19.91 -32.74 7.88
C THR A 2 18.47 -32.30 8.15
N ALA A 3 17.79 -33.15 8.92
CA ALA A 3 16.50 -33.12 9.63
C ALA A 3 15.32 -32.22 9.17
N PRO A 4 14.10 -32.77 9.11
CA PRO A 4 12.86 -32.01 9.01
C PRO A 4 12.53 -31.33 10.35
N PHE A 5 11.77 -30.25 10.28
CA PHE A 5 11.23 -29.48 11.40
C PHE A 5 10.68 -30.40 12.52
N ASP A 6 11.26 -30.32 13.71
CA ASP A 6 10.65 -30.86 14.93
C ASP A 6 9.37 -30.06 15.20
N GLU A 7 8.22 -30.74 15.21
CA GLU A 7 6.96 -30.22 15.70
C GLU A 7 7.12 -29.89 17.19
N ASP A 8 7.03 -28.60 17.54
CA ASP A 8 7.03 -28.15 18.93
C ASP A 8 5.72 -28.61 19.61
N PRO A 9 5.78 -29.48 20.65
CA PRO A 9 4.60 -30.04 21.30
C PRO A 9 3.74 -29.01 22.05
N ASP A 10 4.17 -27.74 22.16
CA ASP A 10 3.39 -26.65 22.77
C ASP A 10 2.54 -25.85 21.75
N THR A 11 2.42 -26.34 20.51
CA THR A 11 1.62 -25.74 19.42
C THR A 11 0.25 -26.38 19.21
N ALA A 12 -0.11 -27.41 19.99
CA ALA A 12 -1.39 -28.11 19.83
C ALA A 12 -2.59 -27.15 20.04
N PRO A 13 -3.52 -27.04 19.07
CA PRO A 13 -4.74 -26.28 19.24
C PRO A 13 -5.53 -26.77 20.46
N VAL A 14 -6.06 -25.85 21.25
CA VAL A 14 -7.09 -26.20 22.24
C VAL A 14 -8.31 -26.69 21.45
N PRO A 15 -8.89 -27.87 21.74
CA PRO A 15 -10.08 -28.36 21.04
C PRO A 15 -11.21 -27.33 21.14
N ARG A 16 -11.78 -26.92 20.00
CA ARG A 16 -12.91 -25.96 19.96
C ARG A 16 -14.08 -26.53 19.16
N ASP A 17 -15.29 -26.25 19.64
CA ASP A 17 -16.53 -26.45 18.89
C ASP A 17 -16.60 -25.45 17.71
N GLU A 18 -17.23 -25.88 16.62
CA GLU A 18 -17.12 -25.37 15.23
C GLU A 18 -17.75 -23.97 15.00
N GLY A 19 -17.06 -22.89 15.37
CA GLY A 19 -17.45 -21.51 15.05
C GLY A 19 -17.12 -21.08 13.60
N ARG A 20 -17.93 -20.20 12.99
CA ARG A 20 -17.70 -19.65 11.64
C ARG A 20 -16.94 -18.32 11.71
N ALA A 21 -16.41 -17.86 10.57
CA ALA A 21 -15.75 -16.56 10.47
C ALA A 21 -16.26 -15.76 9.28
N PHE A 22 -16.65 -14.51 9.53
CA PHE A 22 -17.11 -13.58 8.52
C PHE A 22 -16.11 -12.44 8.39
N LEU A 23 -15.56 -12.26 7.19
CA LEU A 23 -14.55 -11.25 6.91
C LEU A 23 -15.14 -10.21 5.95
N VAL A 24 -15.19 -8.96 6.38
CA VAL A 24 -15.77 -7.86 5.62
C VAL A 24 -14.69 -7.09 4.87
N GLY A 25 -14.83 -7.03 3.55
CA GLY A 25 -13.85 -6.53 2.60
C GLY A 25 -12.99 -7.66 2.03
N GLY A 26 -12.75 -7.64 0.72
CA GLY A 26 -12.01 -8.62 -0.07
C GLY A 26 -10.55 -8.22 -0.33
N GLY A 27 -10.02 -7.29 0.45
CA GLY A 27 -8.62 -6.85 0.39
C GLY A 27 -7.65 -7.85 1.04
N ILE A 28 -6.36 -7.53 0.95
CA ILE A 28 -5.28 -8.40 1.45
C ILE A 28 -5.38 -8.72 2.96
N ALA A 29 -5.94 -7.81 3.77
CA ALA A 29 -6.12 -8.05 5.20
C ALA A 29 -7.06 -9.25 5.45
N SER A 30 -8.24 -9.26 4.84
CA SER A 30 -9.20 -10.37 4.97
C SER A 30 -8.68 -11.66 4.34
N LEU A 31 -8.03 -11.58 3.17
CA LEU A 31 -7.45 -12.76 2.53
C LEU A 31 -6.35 -13.39 3.43
N ALA A 32 -5.51 -12.56 4.05
CA ALA A 32 -4.50 -13.01 5.00
C ALA A 32 -5.14 -13.61 6.26
N ALA A 33 -6.17 -12.97 6.82
CA ALA A 33 -6.87 -13.47 8.00
C ALA A 33 -7.51 -14.85 7.74
N ALA A 34 -8.18 -15.02 6.59
CA ALA A 34 -8.71 -16.33 6.19
C ALA A 34 -7.62 -17.41 6.10
N ALA A 35 -6.44 -17.06 5.57
CA ALA A 35 -5.32 -17.99 5.53
C ALA A 35 -4.77 -18.35 6.91
N PHE A 36 -4.63 -17.38 7.83
CA PHE A 36 -4.20 -17.66 9.20
C PHE A 36 -5.25 -18.46 9.99
N LEU A 37 -6.55 -18.19 9.79
CA LEU A 37 -7.64 -18.97 10.39
C LEU A 37 -7.52 -20.45 10.02
N ILE A 38 -7.21 -20.75 8.74
CA ILE A 38 -7.02 -22.14 8.29
C ILE A 38 -5.68 -22.69 8.76
N ARG A 39 -4.59 -22.00 8.44
CA ARG A 39 -3.22 -22.52 8.62
C ARG A 39 -2.83 -22.67 10.09
N ASP A 40 -3.14 -21.66 10.88
CA ASP A 40 -2.69 -21.57 12.28
C ASP A 40 -3.84 -21.78 13.27
N GLY A 41 -5.08 -21.57 12.84
CA GLY A 41 -6.28 -21.73 13.66
C GLY A 41 -7.01 -23.07 13.49
N ASP A 42 -6.56 -23.91 12.55
CA ASP A 42 -7.17 -25.20 12.20
C ASP A 42 -8.67 -25.11 11.84
N MET A 43 -9.11 -23.94 11.36
CA MET A 43 -10.48 -23.71 10.97
C MET A 43 -10.73 -24.27 9.56
N ARG A 44 -11.87 -24.94 9.34
CA ARG A 44 -12.24 -25.43 8.00
C ARG A 44 -12.53 -24.25 7.10
N GLY A 45 -12.01 -24.25 5.87
CA GLY A 45 -12.29 -23.17 4.92
C GLY A 45 -13.78 -23.00 4.63
N ALA A 46 -14.57 -24.08 4.65
CA ALA A 46 -16.02 -24.04 4.48
C ALA A 46 -16.77 -23.24 5.58
N ASP A 47 -16.13 -22.97 6.72
CA ASP A 47 -16.71 -22.15 7.79
C ASP A 47 -16.30 -20.67 7.67
N ILE A 48 -15.51 -20.30 6.65
CA ILE A 48 -15.00 -18.96 6.43
C ILE A 48 -15.73 -18.33 5.23
N THR A 49 -16.31 -17.14 5.43
CA THR A 49 -16.94 -16.35 4.38
C THR A 49 -16.31 -14.97 4.28
N ILE A 50 -15.78 -14.62 3.10
CA ILE A 50 -15.34 -13.27 2.76
C ILE A 50 -16.48 -12.58 2.01
N ILE A 51 -16.87 -11.38 2.47
CA ILE A 51 -17.96 -10.57 1.90
C ILE A 51 -17.33 -9.29 1.35
N ASP A 52 -17.54 -9.01 0.07
CA ASP A 52 -16.96 -7.83 -0.59
C ASP A 52 -17.98 -7.14 -1.49
N GLU A 53 -17.94 -5.80 -1.50
CA GLU A 53 -18.81 -4.99 -2.36
C GLU A 53 -18.41 -5.03 -3.84
N GLY A 54 -17.13 -5.27 -4.12
CA GLY A 54 -16.58 -5.30 -5.46
C GLY A 54 -16.89 -6.59 -6.20
N ALA A 55 -16.70 -6.53 -7.52
CA ALA A 55 -16.74 -7.71 -8.38
C ALA A 55 -15.43 -8.51 -8.37
N LEU A 56 -14.33 -7.89 -7.94
CA LEU A 56 -12.99 -8.47 -7.89
C LEU A 56 -12.38 -8.27 -6.51
N LEU A 57 -11.70 -9.32 -6.03
CA LEU A 57 -10.92 -9.28 -4.79
C LEU A 57 -9.64 -8.43 -4.95
N GLY A 58 -8.92 -8.25 -3.85
CA GLY A 58 -7.62 -7.60 -3.79
C GLY A 58 -7.66 -6.20 -3.19
N GLY A 59 -8.82 -5.53 -3.23
CA GLY A 59 -8.97 -4.15 -2.75
C GLY A 59 -7.89 -3.28 -3.40
N SER A 60 -7.12 -2.57 -2.59
CA SER A 60 -6.02 -1.70 -3.06
C SER A 60 -4.80 -2.42 -3.68
N LEU A 61 -4.81 -3.75 -3.81
CA LEU A 61 -3.84 -4.53 -4.59
C LEU A 61 -4.45 -4.97 -5.92
N ASP A 62 -5.11 -4.04 -6.60
CA ASP A 62 -5.73 -4.26 -7.90
C ASP A 62 -4.73 -4.27 -9.06
N GLY A 63 -5.17 -4.88 -10.14
CA GLY A 63 -4.55 -4.86 -11.46
C GLY A 63 -5.56 -5.42 -12.45
N GLY A 64 -5.85 -4.67 -13.51
CA GLY A 64 -6.85 -5.08 -14.50
C GLY A 64 -6.69 -4.37 -15.82
N GLY A 65 -7.73 -4.46 -16.65
CA GLY A 65 -7.72 -3.96 -18.02
C GLY A 65 -7.15 -4.99 -19.01
N SER A 66 -6.82 -4.52 -20.22
CA SER A 66 -6.31 -5.36 -21.30
C SER A 66 -5.36 -4.58 -22.20
N ALA A 67 -4.61 -5.30 -23.04
CA ALA A 67 -3.78 -4.66 -24.06
C ALA A 67 -4.61 -3.73 -24.97
N GLU A 68 -5.82 -4.13 -25.37
CA GLU A 68 -6.67 -3.37 -26.29
C GLU A 68 -7.25 -2.08 -25.67
N ASN A 69 -7.77 -2.19 -24.44
CA ASN A 69 -8.48 -1.08 -23.78
C ASN A 69 -7.60 -0.26 -22.83
N GLY A 70 -6.35 -0.70 -22.63
CA GLY A 70 -5.44 -0.18 -21.62
C GLY A 70 -5.53 -0.97 -20.30
N TYR A 71 -4.36 -1.22 -19.73
CA TYR A 71 -4.23 -1.72 -18.36
C TYR A 71 -4.44 -0.60 -17.35
N SER A 72 -4.84 -0.98 -16.13
CA SER A 72 -4.99 -0.07 -15.00
C SER A 72 -4.52 -0.72 -13.71
N LEU A 73 -3.75 0.03 -12.93
CA LEU A 73 -3.44 -0.22 -11.54
C LEU A 73 -3.51 1.09 -10.75
N ARG A 74 -4.17 1.08 -9.59
CA ARG A 74 -4.26 2.27 -8.73
C ARG A 74 -2.92 2.67 -8.14
N GLY A 75 -2.05 1.70 -7.84
CA GLY A 75 -0.68 1.98 -7.47
C GLY A 75 0.22 0.75 -7.35
N GLY A 76 1.50 0.94 -7.64
CA GLY A 76 2.52 -0.08 -7.39
C GLY A 76 2.84 -0.20 -5.91
N ARG A 77 3.14 -1.41 -5.43
CA ARG A 77 3.65 -1.62 -4.07
C ARG A 77 5.13 -1.93 -4.07
N MET A 78 5.78 -1.50 -2.98
CA MET A 78 7.15 -1.83 -2.65
C MET A 78 7.13 -2.80 -1.47
N LEU A 79 7.99 -3.80 -1.55
CA LEU A 79 8.27 -4.71 -0.44
C LEU A 79 9.69 -4.45 0.06
N GLU A 80 10.01 -4.94 1.26
CA GLU A 80 11.38 -4.96 1.76
C GLU A 80 11.57 -6.18 2.66
N SER A 81 12.82 -6.64 2.81
CA SER A 81 13.15 -7.92 3.46
C SER A 81 12.63 -8.10 4.89
N LYS A 82 12.21 -7.02 5.57
CA LYS A 82 11.66 -7.04 6.94
C LYS A 82 10.13 -6.93 6.98
N TYR A 83 9.42 -7.19 5.87
CA TYR A 83 7.98 -7.45 5.86
C TYR A 83 7.72 -8.87 6.38
N LEU A 84 8.02 -9.08 7.67
CA LEU A 84 8.11 -10.40 8.28
C LEU A 84 6.77 -11.14 8.28
N CYS A 85 5.66 -10.46 8.56
CA CYS A 85 4.34 -11.11 8.56
C CYS A 85 3.91 -11.45 7.13
N THR A 86 4.22 -10.56 6.17
CA THR A 86 3.94 -10.79 4.75
C THR A 86 4.67 -12.03 4.24
N PHE A 87 5.97 -12.14 4.51
CA PHE A 87 6.75 -13.29 4.05
C PHE A 87 6.46 -14.57 4.85
N ASP A 88 6.04 -14.47 6.12
CA ASP A 88 5.51 -15.60 6.88
C ASP A 88 4.22 -16.15 6.27
N LEU A 89 3.27 -15.28 5.90
CA LEU A 89 2.05 -15.68 5.20
C LEU A 89 2.40 -16.38 3.88
N PHE A 90 3.08 -15.65 2.99
CA PHE A 90 3.36 -16.10 1.63
C PHE A 90 4.42 -17.22 1.54
N GLY A 91 5.09 -17.54 2.66
CA GLY A 91 5.94 -18.72 2.78
C GLY A 91 5.16 -20.04 2.82
N SER A 92 3.82 -19.97 2.94
CA SER A 92 2.91 -21.12 2.91
C SER A 92 1.97 -21.13 1.70
N ILE A 93 2.03 -20.09 0.86
CA ILE A 93 1.16 -19.90 -0.29
C ILE A 93 1.96 -20.23 -1.56
N PRO A 94 1.57 -21.23 -2.35
CA PRO A 94 2.22 -21.54 -3.62
C PRO A 94 1.96 -20.45 -4.65
N THR A 95 2.86 -20.30 -5.62
CA THR A 95 2.61 -19.54 -6.86
C THR A 95 1.41 -20.13 -7.62
N LEU A 96 0.91 -19.41 -8.64
CA LEU A 96 -0.17 -19.94 -9.49
C LEU A 96 0.27 -21.18 -10.28
N GLU A 97 1.56 -21.26 -10.61
CA GLU A 97 2.21 -22.41 -11.24
C GLU A 97 2.40 -23.58 -10.27
N GLY A 98 2.49 -23.31 -8.97
CA GLY A 98 2.59 -24.32 -7.91
C GLY A 98 3.97 -24.94 -7.73
N ASP A 99 5.01 -24.39 -8.35
CA ASP A 99 6.38 -24.90 -8.33
C ASP A 99 7.20 -24.44 -7.12
N LYS A 100 6.82 -23.31 -6.51
CA LYS A 100 7.44 -22.73 -5.31
C LYS A 100 6.43 -21.90 -4.53
N THR A 101 6.83 -21.40 -3.37
CA THR A 101 6.04 -20.44 -2.61
C THR A 101 6.17 -19.02 -3.18
N VAL A 102 5.18 -18.17 -2.95
CA VAL A 102 5.22 -16.76 -3.35
C VAL A 102 6.40 -16.03 -2.70
N THR A 103 6.70 -16.34 -1.43
CA THR A 103 7.90 -15.80 -0.76
C THR A 103 9.18 -16.21 -1.51
N GLU A 104 9.36 -17.49 -1.83
CA GLU A 104 10.53 -17.95 -2.59
C GLU A 104 10.63 -17.27 -3.97
N GLU A 105 9.52 -17.14 -4.72
CA GLU A 105 9.52 -16.43 -6.00
C GLU A 105 10.02 -14.99 -5.84
N ILE A 106 9.53 -14.27 -4.82
CA ILE A 106 9.93 -12.89 -4.56
C ILE A 106 11.42 -12.81 -4.19
N PHE A 107 11.93 -13.67 -3.33
CA PHE A 107 13.34 -13.65 -2.95
C PHE A 107 14.27 -14.05 -4.11
N ASP A 108 13.93 -15.09 -4.88
CA ASP A 108 14.66 -15.51 -6.07
C ASP A 108 14.71 -14.38 -7.10
N TRP A 109 13.57 -13.74 -7.35
CA TRP A 109 13.46 -12.64 -8.30
C TRP A 109 14.37 -11.47 -7.92
N ASN A 110 14.36 -11.06 -6.64
CA ASN A 110 15.16 -9.91 -6.18
C ASN A 110 16.64 -10.26 -5.93
N ALA A 111 17.02 -11.54 -5.94
CA ALA A 111 18.42 -11.95 -5.98
C ALA A 111 19.05 -11.66 -7.36
N VAL A 112 18.25 -11.76 -8.42
CA VAL A 112 18.64 -11.48 -9.82
C VAL A 112 18.38 -10.03 -10.19
N MET A 113 17.14 -9.58 -10.05
CA MET A 113 16.69 -8.22 -10.36
C MET A 113 16.89 -7.30 -9.16
N LYS A 114 18.09 -6.74 -9.03
CA LYS A 114 18.43 -5.84 -7.93
C LYS A 114 17.99 -4.41 -8.24
N THR A 115 17.12 -3.86 -7.41
CA THR A 115 16.74 -2.45 -7.50
C THR A 115 17.94 -1.55 -7.21
N SER A 116 18.29 -0.69 -8.16
CA SER A 116 19.24 0.42 -7.98
C SER A 116 18.96 1.51 -9.02
N SER A 117 18.44 2.64 -8.55
CA SER A 117 18.09 3.77 -9.40
C SER A 117 19.32 4.54 -9.87
N HIS A 118 19.43 4.74 -11.18
CA HIS A 118 20.40 5.64 -11.81
C HIS A 118 19.79 7.01 -12.12
N SER A 119 18.50 7.20 -11.86
CA SER A 119 17.78 8.42 -12.18
C SER A 119 16.67 8.69 -11.17
N ARG A 120 17.01 8.62 -9.88
CA ARG A 120 16.03 8.78 -8.79
C ARG A 120 15.31 10.13 -8.87
N LEU A 121 16.06 11.17 -9.22
CA LEU A 121 15.55 12.48 -9.61
C LEU A 121 15.90 12.73 -11.09
N PHE A 122 15.02 13.40 -11.80
CA PHE A 122 15.18 13.80 -13.20
C PHE A 122 14.72 15.24 -13.37
N SER A 123 15.53 16.08 -14.02
CA SER A 123 15.14 17.46 -14.31
C SER A 123 15.88 18.02 -15.52
N GLY A 124 15.26 18.96 -16.24
CA GLY A 124 15.85 19.57 -17.43
C GLY A 124 16.33 18.58 -18.48
N GLY A 125 15.64 17.43 -18.64
CA GLY A 125 16.05 16.36 -19.57
C GLY A 125 17.28 15.55 -19.12
N ARG A 126 17.67 15.62 -17.85
CA ARG A 126 18.89 14.98 -17.32
C ARG A 126 18.59 14.13 -16.08
N ARG A 127 19.25 12.97 -16.00
CA ARG A 127 19.24 12.11 -14.81
C ARG A 127 20.16 12.63 -13.71
N HIS A 128 19.76 12.44 -12.47
CA HIS A 128 20.59 12.62 -11.28
C HIS A 128 20.86 11.26 -10.64
N VAL A 129 22.11 10.81 -10.71
CA VAL A 129 22.55 9.51 -10.18
C VAL A 129 22.89 9.69 -8.70
N ALA A 130 22.22 8.94 -7.81
CA ALA A 130 22.49 8.94 -6.38
C ALA A 130 22.60 10.36 -5.76
N PRO A 131 21.56 11.19 -5.89
CA PRO A 131 21.60 12.55 -5.38
C PRO A 131 21.93 12.55 -3.87
N GLU A 132 22.75 13.52 -3.46
CA GLU A 132 22.95 13.85 -2.06
C GLU A 132 21.62 14.19 -1.40
N PHE A 133 21.50 13.93 -0.10
CA PHE A 133 20.30 14.27 0.66
C PHE A 133 20.13 15.78 0.82
N GLY A 134 21.23 16.51 0.95
CA GLY A 134 21.22 17.97 1.04
C GLY A 134 20.59 18.48 2.34
N LEU A 135 20.69 17.69 3.41
CA LEU A 135 20.22 18.05 4.73
C LEU A 135 21.25 18.95 5.44
N THR A 136 20.78 20.02 6.08
CA THR A 136 21.63 20.81 6.99
C THR A 136 21.73 20.14 8.36
N GLY A 137 22.72 20.53 9.18
CA GLY A 137 22.79 20.06 10.57
C GLY A 137 21.52 20.39 11.38
N HIS A 138 20.83 21.49 11.08
CA HIS A 138 19.54 21.83 11.67
C HIS A 138 18.46 20.81 11.28
N HIS A 139 18.40 20.43 10.00
CA HIS A 139 17.44 19.43 9.50
C HIS A 139 17.67 18.05 10.11
N ILE A 140 18.93 17.61 10.18
CA ILE A 140 19.31 16.31 10.77
C ILE A 140 18.92 16.28 12.25
N HIS A 141 19.24 17.34 13.00
CA HIS A 141 18.80 17.46 14.40
C HIS A 141 17.27 17.40 14.54
N GLY A 142 16.53 18.01 13.59
CA GLY A 142 15.07 17.90 13.54
C GLY A 142 14.58 16.45 13.36
N LEU A 143 15.20 15.67 12.47
CA LEU A 143 14.88 14.26 12.27
C LEU A 143 15.17 13.43 13.53
N GLU A 144 16.33 13.65 14.17
CA GLU A 144 16.71 12.97 15.41
C GLU A 144 15.77 13.31 16.57
N ARG A 145 15.43 14.60 16.74
CA ARG A 145 14.46 15.06 17.72
C ARG A 145 13.12 14.37 17.50
N LEU A 146 12.64 14.32 16.26
CA LEU A 146 11.38 13.67 15.92
C LEU A 146 11.41 12.17 16.26
N ALA A 147 12.51 11.49 15.91
CA ALA A 147 12.69 10.06 16.19
C ALA A 147 12.56 9.72 17.68
N ILE A 148 13.04 10.58 18.58
CA ILE A 148 12.96 10.35 20.05
C ILE A 148 11.71 10.93 20.72
N THR A 149 10.98 11.85 20.06
CA THR A 149 9.81 12.51 20.67
C THR A 149 8.65 11.53 20.84
N PRO A 150 8.08 11.34 22.04
CA PRO A 150 6.90 10.48 22.26
C PRO A 150 5.73 10.82 21.33
N GLU A 151 5.03 9.81 20.79
CA GLU A 151 3.89 10.02 19.88
C GLU A 151 2.77 10.86 20.52
N THR A 152 2.58 10.74 21.83
CA THR A 152 1.60 11.52 22.60
C THR A 152 1.91 13.02 22.65
N ILE A 153 3.17 13.42 22.49
CA ILE A 153 3.57 14.83 22.40
C ILE A 153 3.36 15.35 20.98
N LEU A 154 3.58 14.51 19.97
CA LEU A 154 3.33 14.88 18.57
C LEU A 154 1.84 15.05 18.30
N ASP A 155 0.99 14.21 18.89
CA ASP A 155 -0.47 14.28 18.78
C ASP A 155 -0.92 14.56 17.32
N ARG A 156 -1.74 15.60 17.10
CA ARG A 156 -2.22 16.01 15.76
C ARG A 156 -1.27 16.93 15.01
N SER A 157 0.00 17.03 15.39
CA SER A 157 0.97 17.86 14.66
C SER A 157 1.26 17.27 13.27
N THR A 158 1.56 18.18 12.35
CA THR A 158 1.94 17.89 10.98
C THR A 158 3.46 17.83 10.82
N ILE A 159 3.95 17.27 9.72
CA ILE A 159 5.38 17.31 9.38
C ILE A 159 5.86 18.77 9.26
N ALA A 160 5.03 19.66 8.69
CA ALA A 160 5.31 21.10 8.56
C ALA A 160 5.48 21.80 9.92
N ASP A 161 4.86 21.31 11.00
CA ASP A 161 5.07 21.85 12.34
C ASP A 161 6.45 21.47 12.92
N GLN A 162 7.12 20.46 12.35
CA GLN A 162 8.38 19.91 12.88
C GLN A 162 9.64 20.43 12.18
N PHE A 163 9.51 21.03 11.00
CA PHE A 163 10.63 21.43 10.15
C PHE A 163 10.43 22.80 9.51
N ASP A 164 11.54 23.51 9.24
CA ASP A 164 11.53 24.76 8.50
C ASP A 164 11.26 24.56 6.99
N ALA A 165 10.91 25.64 6.30
CA ALA A 165 10.62 25.62 4.86
C ALA A 165 11.80 25.14 3.99
N GLY A 166 13.03 25.21 4.49
CA GLY A 166 14.23 24.72 3.80
C GLY A 166 14.29 23.19 3.73
N PHE A 167 13.77 22.49 4.76
CA PHE A 167 13.70 21.02 4.77
C PHE A 167 12.92 20.48 3.57
N PHE A 168 11.78 21.11 3.25
CA PHE A 168 10.89 20.70 2.16
C PHE A 168 11.46 20.99 0.75
N LYS A 169 12.64 21.62 0.67
CA LYS A 169 13.38 21.87 -0.58
C LYS A 169 14.57 20.92 -0.76
N THR A 170 14.83 20.05 0.20
CA THR A 170 15.95 19.11 0.14
C THR A 170 15.64 17.94 -0.78
N SER A 171 16.69 17.36 -1.38
CA SER A 171 16.58 16.11 -2.12
C SER A 171 16.08 14.96 -1.24
N PHE A 172 16.46 14.95 0.05
CA PHE A 172 15.91 14.01 1.03
C PHE A 172 14.39 14.05 1.06
N TRP A 173 13.80 15.24 1.26
CA TRP A 173 12.35 15.38 1.30
C TRP A 173 11.71 14.98 -0.02
N LEU A 174 12.24 15.45 -1.16
CA LEU A 174 11.71 15.09 -2.48
C LEU A 174 11.70 13.57 -2.70
N MET A 175 12.79 12.89 -2.34
CA MET A 175 12.84 11.43 -2.44
C MET A 175 11.90 10.75 -1.44
N TRP A 176 11.81 11.26 -0.22
CA TRP A 176 10.96 10.67 0.81
C TRP A 176 9.48 10.81 0.48
N CYS A 177 9.04 12.02 0.17
CA CYS A 177 7.65 12.34 -0.10
C CYS A 177 7.14 11.61 -1.34
N THR A 178 7.98 11.46 -2.37
CA THR A 178 7.58 10.70 -3.56
C THR A 178 7.60 9.21 -3.30
N THR A 179 8.61 8.63 -2.64
CA THR A 179 8.62 7.18 -2.34
C THR A 179 7.38 6.75 -1.53
N PHE A 180 6.95 7.57 -0.56
CA PHE A 180 5.90 7.20 0.39
C PHE A 180 4.60 8.00 0.28
N ALA A 181 4.48 8.88 -0.72
CA ALA A 181 3.34 9.79 -0.91
C ALA A 181 3.04 10.69 0.31
N PHE A 182 4.08 11.11 1.05
CA PHE A 182 3.90 12.08 2.15
C PHE A 182 3.69 13.50 1.62
N GLN A 183 2.94 14.29 2.39
CA GLN A 183 2.75 15.72 2.19
C GLN A 183 3.13 16.48 3.46
N PRO A 184 3.49 17.76 3.39
CA PRO A 184 3.88 18.53 4.57
C PRO A 184 2.79 18.58 5.66
N TRP A 185 1.51 18.51 5.27
CA TRP A 185 0.36 18.52 6.19
C TRP A 185 0.01 17.15 6.79
N HIS A 186 0.68 16.06 6.37
CA HIS A 186 0.45 14.74 6.95
C HIS A 186 0.99 14.64 8.38
N SER A 187 0.55 13.60 9.10
CA SER A 187 0.87 13.31 10.48
C SER A 187 2.39 13.19 10.73
N ALA A 188 2.88 13.96 11.71
CA ALA A 188 4.25 13.80 12.22
C ALA A 188 4.48 12.44 12.88
N VAL A 189 3.43 11.82 13.45
CA VAL A 189 3.50 10.48 14.05
C VAL A 189 3.79 9.43 12.98
N GLU A 190 3.07 9.45 11.85
CA GLU A 190 3.34 8.50 10.76
C GLU A 190 4.73 8.74 10.15
N PHE A 191 5.12 10.00 9.93
CA PHE A 191 6.47 10.31 9.46
C PHE A 191 7.57 9.79 10.41
N LYS A 192 7.41 9.99 11.73
CA LYS A 192 8.28 9.40 12.76
C LYS A 192 8.34 7.87 12.64
N ARG A 193 7.19 7.19 12.53
CA ARG A 193 7.15 5.73 12.43
C ARG A 193 7.93 5.25 11.21
N TYR A 194 7.80 5.92 10.06
CA TYR A 194 8.57 5.56 8.87
C TYR A 194 10.08 5.75 9.06
N LEU A 195 10.52 6.85 9.68
CA LEU A 195 11.95 7.08 9.98
C LEU A 195 12.53 5.94 10.84
N LEU A 196 11.78 5.47 11.84
CA LEU A 196 12.21 4.39 12.73
C LEU A 196 12.12 3.01 12.07
N ARG A 197 11.00 2.74 11.38
CA ARG A 197 10.68 1.45 10.74
C ARG A 197 11.63 1.10 9.60
N PHE A 198 12.13 2.12 8.91
CA PHE A 198 12.98 1.98 7.72
C PHE A 198 14.40 2.53 7.91
N ALA A 199 14.84 2.72 9.16
CA ALA A 199 16.19 3.21 9.47
C ALA A 199 17.30 2.38 8.77
N HIS A 200 17.10 1.07 8.60
CA HIS A 200 18.04 0.18 7.90
C HIS A 200 18.13 0.39 6.38
N MET A 201 17.19 1.13 5.79
CA MET A 201 17.17 1.41 4.34
C MET A 201 17.74 2.78 3.99
N VAL A 202 17.93 3.68 4.97
CA VAL A 202 18.38 5.06 4.74
C VAL A 202 19.69 5.11 3.94
N GLY A 203 20.62 4.21 4.22
CA GLY A 203 21.94 4.18 3.58
C GLY A 203 21.96 4.01 2.05
N GLY A 204 20.92 3.43 1.47
CA GLY A 204 20.80 3.21 0.01
C GLY A 204 19.57 3.91 -0.59
N PHE A 205 18.93 4.81 0.16
CA PHE A 205 17.64 5.37 -0.18
C PHE A 205 17.66 6.25 -1.44
N ASN A 206 18.78 6.95 -1.70
CA ASN A 206 18.98 7.74 -2.92
C ASN A 206 19.05 6.90 -4.20
N ARG A 207 19.17 5.57 -4.07
CA ARG A 207 19.09 4.59 -5.16
C ARG A 207 17.94 3.60 -5.00
N LEU A 208 17.08 3.75 -3.98
CA LEU A 208 16.02 2.78 -3.64
C LEU A 208 16.56 1.36 -3.38
N GLU A 209 17.81 1.23 -2.93
CA GLU A 209 18.39 -0.07 -2.65
C GLU A 209 17.67 -0.76 -1.48
N GLY A 210 17.54 -2.08 -1.57
CA GLY A 210 16.82 -2.89 -0.59
C GLY A 210 15.31 -2.97 -0.81
N ILE A 211 14.75 -2.15 -1.71
CA ILE A 211 13.37 -2.32 -2.17
C ILE A 211 13.26 -3.58 -3.02
N MET A 212 12.30 -4.42 -2.65
CA MET A 212 11.94 -5.65 -3.33
C MET A 212 10.66 -5.49 -4.15
N ARG A 213 10.56 -6.25 -5.24
CA ARG A 213 9.41 -6.28 -6.16
C ARG A 213 8.88 -7.70 -6.33
N THR A 214 7.59 -7.81 -6.65
CA THR A 214 7.00 -9.03 -7.19
C THR A 214 7.36 -9.18 -8.67
N ARG A 215 7.27 -10.40 -9.22
CA ARG A 215 7.52 -10.67 -10.65
C ARG A 215 6.54 -9.93 -11.55
N LEU A 216 5.26 -9.96 -11.21
CA LEU A 216 4.17 -9.24 -11.87
C LEU A 216 3.64 -8.15 -10.92
N ASN A 217 2.53 -7.51 -11.29
CA ASN A 217 1.77 -6.65 -10.39
C ASN A 217 1.29 -7.43 -9.15
N GLN A 218 0.92 -6.70 -8.09
CA GLN A 218 0.57 -7.33 -6.81
C GLN A 218 -0.75 -8.12 -6.84
N TYR A 219 -1.66 -7.79 -7.75
CA TYR A 219 -2.87 -8.60 -7.94
C TYR A 219 -2.49 -10.00 -8.42
N ASP A 220 -1.67 -10.08 -9.47
CA ASP A 220 -1.25 -11.34 -10.07
C ASP A 220 -0.27 -12.13 -9.19
N SER A 221 0.67 -11.45 -8.52
CA SER A 221 1.70 -12.13 -7.73
C SER A 221 1.33 -12.39 -6.26
N LEU A 222 0.33 -11.71 -5.69
CA LEU A 222 -0.05 -11.88 -4.27
C LEU A 222 -1.52 -12.29 -4.12
N VAL A 223 -2.45 -11.50 -4.68
CA VAL A 223 -3.89 -11.70 -4.47
C VAL A 223 -4.37 -13.00 -5.11
N ARG A 224 -4.03 -13.24 -6.38
CA ARG A 224 -4.48 -14.42 -7.12
C ARG A 224 -3.96 -15.75 -6.55
N PRO A 225 -2.66 -15.90 -6.21
CA PRO A 225 -2.17 -17.11 -5.55
C PRO A 225 -2.87 -17.38 -4.21
N LEU A 226 -3.03 -16.33 -3.39
CA LEU A 226 -3.71 -16.46 -2.10
C LEU A 226 -5.19 -16.83 -2.27
N HIS A 227 -5.89 -16.19 -3.21
CA HIS A 227 -7.27 -16.53 -3.55
C HIS A 227 -7.40 -17.98 -4.02
N ALA A 228 -6.53 -18.43 -4.94
CA ALA A 228 -6.54 -19.82 -5.42
C ALA A 228 -6.34 -20.83 -4.28
N TRP A 229 -5.41 -20.53 -3.35
CA TRP A 229 -5.15 -21.35 -2.16
C TRP A 229 -6.36 -21.44 -1.23
N LEU A 230 -7.09 -20.34 -1.04
CA LEU A 230 -8.30 -20.25 -0.21
C LEU A 230 -9.48 -21.00 -0.85
N VAL A 231 -9.69 -20.84 -2.16
CA VAL A 231 -10.73 -21.57 -2.92
C VAL A 231 -10.50 -23.08 -2.84
N ALA A 232 -9.26 -23.53 -3.00
CA ALA A 232 -8.90 -24.95 -2.89
C ALA A 232 -9.20 -25.55 -1.50
N ARG A 233 -9.39 -24.71 -0.47
CA ARG A 233 -9.72 -25.09 0.90
C ARG A 233 -11.20 -24.87 1.26
N GLY A 234 -12.02 -24.46 0.29
CA GLY A 234 -13.47 -24.33 0.44
C GLY A 234 -13.94 -23.00 1.04
N VAL A 235 -13.08 -21.98 1.09
CA VAL A 235 -13.50 -20.63 1.54
C VAL A 235 -14.61 -20.09 0.66
N HIS A 236 -15.64 -19.52 1.30
CA HIS A 236 -16.77 -18.91 0.61
C HIS A 236 -16.49 -17.43 0.30
N PHE A 237 -16.82 -17.02 -0.92
CA PHE A 237 -16.69 -15.65 -1.38
C PHE A 237 -18.06 -15.12 -1.79
N ARG A 238 -18.50 -14.07 -1.11
CA ARG A 238 -19.76 -13.37 -1.36
C ARG A 238 -19.46 -11.98 -1.93
N MET A 239 -19.27 -11.94 -3.24
CA MET A 239 -18.93 -10.74 -4.00
C MET A 239 -20.17 -9.89 -4.30
N ASN A 240 -19.98 -8.66 -4.78
CA ASN A 240 -21.05 -7.72 -5.12
C ASN A 240 -22.07 -7.53 -3.96
N THR A 241 -21.60 -7.62 -2.72
CA THR A 241 -22.45 -7.56 -1.53
C THR A 241 -21.90 -6.52 -0.56
N VAL A 242 -22.67 -5.45 -0.33
CA VAL A 242 -22.29 -4.37 0.57
C VAL A 242 -22.70 -4.72 2.00
N VAL A 243 -21.77 -4.66 2.96
CA VAL A 243 -22.10 -4.71 4.39
C VAL A 243 -22.48 -3.30 4.84
N THR A 244 -23.71 -3.14 5.32
CA THR A 244 -24.30 -1.82 5.62
C THR A 244 -24.49 -1.54 7.11
N ASP A 245 -24.41 -2.58 7.94
CA ASP A 245 -24.55 -2.46 9.39
C ASP A 245 -24.08 -3.72 10.12
N LEU A 246 -23.81 -3.59 11.41
CA LEU A 246 -23.67 -4.71 12.35
C LEU A 246 -24.74 -4.60 13.43
N ARG A 247 -25.44 -5.71 13.71
CA ARG A 247 -26.37 -5.80 14.83
C ARG A 247 -25.58 -6.19 16.08
N LEU A 248 -25.35 -5.21 16.94
CA LEU A 248 -24.61 -5.36 18.18
C LEU A 248 -25.57 -5.63 19.35
N ALA A 249 -25.16 -6.50 20.26
CA ALA A 249 -25.80 -6.75 21.54
C ALA A 249 -24.78 -6.55 22.68
N GLU A 250 -25.25 -6.21 23.87
CA GLU A 250 -24.43 -6.14 25.08
C GLU A 250 -24.70 -7.38 25.93
N GLU A 251 -23.67 -8.18 26.18
CA GLU A 251 -23.76 -9.44 26.91
C GLU A 251 -22.56 -9.58 27.84
N ASP A 252 -22.83 -9.79 29.14
CA ASP A 252 -21.80 -9.87 30.19
C ASP A 252 -20.81 -8.69 30.20
N GLY A 253 -21.28 -7.50 29.80
CA GLY A 253 -20.48 -6.28 29.73
C GLY A 253 -19.60 -6.18 28.47
N MET A 254 -19.79 -7.07 27.50
CA MET A 254 -19.09 -7.10 26.23
C MET A 254 -20.06 -6.81 25.07
N THR A 255 -19.60 -6.04 24.09
CA THR A 255 -20.25 -5.87 22.80
C THR A 255 -20.04 -7.14 21.95
N VAL A 256 -21.15 -7.73 21.50
CA VAL A 256 -21.19 -8.96 20.68
C VAL A 256 -21.89 -8.66 19.35
N VAL A 257 -21.31 -9.12 18.24
CA VAL A 257 -21.98 -9.07 16.93
C VAL A 257 -22.96 -10.24 16.82
N ARG A 258 -24.24 -9.96 16.58
CA ARG A 258 -25.31 -10.97 16.43
C ARG A 258 -25.85 -11.10 15.02
N ALA A 259 -25.64 -10.09 14.18
CA ALA A 259 -25.89 -10.20 12.75
C ALA A 259 -25.08 -9.20 11.92
N ILE A 260 -24.79 -9.56 10.68
CA ILE A 260 -24.18 -8.69 9.67
C ILE A 260 -25.27 -8.33 8.67
N ARG A 261 -25.61 -7.04 8.58
CA ARG A 261 -26.61 -6.58 7.61
C ARG A 261 -25.95 -6.33 6.26
N ILE A 262 -26.50 -6.95 5.24
CA ILE A 262 -25.98 -6.90 3.88
C ILE A 262 -27.01 -6.38 2.89
N ALA A 263 -26.51 -5.76 1.82
CA ALA A 263 -27.27 -5.36 0.65
C ALA A 263 -26.69 -6.01 -0.61
N ASP A 264 -27.54 -6.69 -1.36
CA ASP A 264 -27.26 -7.28 -2.68
C ASP A 264 -28.23 -6.64 -3.68
N GLY A 265 -27.74 -5.62 -4.38
CA GLY A 265 -28.58 -4.69 -5.15
C GLY A 265 -29.66 -4.05 -4.27
N ALA A 266 -30.94 -4.24 -4.62
CA ALA A 266 -32.07 -3.70 -3.87
C ALA A 266 -32.51 -4.57 -2.68
N LYS A 267 -31.95 -5.77 -2.50
CA LYS A 267 -32.35 -6.69 -1.44
C LYS A 267 -31.48 -6.47 -0.21
N THR A 268 -32.11 -6.28 0.95
CA THR A 268 -31.41 -6.26 2.24
C THR A 268 -31.76 -7.51 3.05
N SER A 269 -30.77 -8.07 3.71
CA SER A 269 -30.94 -9.24 4.59
C SER A 269 -29.87 -9.24 5.69
N ASP A 270 -30.07 -10.06 6.71
CA ASP A 270 -29.13 -10.22 7.82
C ASP A 270 -28.50 -11.62 7.76
N ILE A 271 -27.16 -11.69 7.89
CA ILE A 271 -26.44 -12.94 8.18
C ILE A 271 -26.38 -13.07 9.69
N ARG A 272 -26.95 -14.15 10.24
CA ARG A 272 -26.90 -14.44 11.68
C ARG A 272 -25.48 -14.82 12.10
N VAL A 273 -25.02 -14.22 13.19
CA VAL A 273 -23.75 -14.49 13.86
C VAL A 273 -24.05 -15.11 15.22
N ASP A 274 -23.65 -16.37 15.40
CA ASP A 274 -23.81 -17.11 16.66
C ASP A 274 -22.64 -16.79 17.62
N THR A 275 -22.71 -17.30 18.84
CA THR A 275 -21.79 -16.91 19.93
C THR A 275 -20.34 -17.29 19.65
N ASP A 276 -20.12 -18.41 18.97
CA ASP A 276 -18.78 -18.92 18.65
C ASP A 276 -18.27 -18.41 17.28
N ASP A 277 -19.08 -17.61 16.57
CA ASP A 277 -18.70 -17.05 15.28
C ASP A 277 -17.87 -15.77 15.44
N TYR A 278 -16.87 -15.59 14.58
CA TYR A 278 -15.98 -14.43 14.54
C TYR A 278 -16.33 -13.47 13.40
N VAL A 279 -16.16 -12.17 13.64
CA VAL A 279 -16.31 -11.12 12.63
C VAL A 279 -15.03 -10.30 12.55
N LEU A 280 -14.44 -10.21 11.36
CA LEU A 280 -13.26 -9.38 11.10
C LEU A 280 -13.60 -8.30 10.08
N LEU A 281 -13.37 -7.04 10.41
CA LEU A 281 -13.74 -5.89 9.59
C LEU A 281 -12.51 -5.21 9.01
N THR A 282 -12.48 -5.03 7.70
CA THR A 282 -11.65 -3.99 7.10
C THR A 282 -12.44 -2.69 7.09
N LEU A 283 -12.14 -1.77 8.03
CA LEU A 283 -12.83 -0.49 8.15
C LEU A 283 -12.18 0.57 7.25
N GLY A 284 -13.01 1.30 6.50
CA GLY A 284 -12.55 2.31 5.54
C GLY A 284 -11.69 1.74 4.42
N SER A 285 -11.48 2.52 3.37
CA SER A 285 -10.54 2.14 2.30
C SER A 285 -9.93 3.37 1.65
N MET A 286 -8.61 3.35 1.52
CA MET A 286 -7.84 4.35 0.78
C MET A 286 -8.15 4.36 -0.73
N THR A 287 -8.83 3.32 -1.24
CA THR A 287 -9.23 3.24 -2.65
C THR A 287 -10.75 3.30 -2.86
N GLU A 288 -11.53 3.55 -1.81
CA GLU A 288 -12.95 3.87 -1.96
C GLU A 288 -13.12 5.18 -2.75
N GLY A 289 -14.16 5.25 -3.58
CA GLY A 289 -14.40 6.42 -4.45
C GLY A 289 -13.34 6.61 -5.55
N SER A 290 -12.51 5.61 -5.84
CA SER A 290 -11.61 5.68 -6.99
C SER A 290 -12.41 5.73 -8.29
N SER A 291 -12.01 6.57 -9.24
CA SER A 291 -12.62 6.64 -10.57
C SER A 291 -11.54 6.58 -11.64
N LEU A 292 -11.88 6.00 -12.79
CA LEU A 292 -11.00 5.92 -13.95
C LEU A 292 -11.44 6.93 -15.01
N GLY A 293 -10.48 7.63 -15.59
CA GLY A 293 -10.67 8.37 -16.83
C GLY A 293 -10.30 7.49 -18.02
N SER A 294 -9.91 8.12 -19.12
CA SER A 294 -9.40 7.44 -20.31
C SER A 294 -8.34 8.29 -20.99
N MET A 295 -7.87 7.84 -22.16
CA MET A 295 -6.96 8.61 -22.99
C MET A 295 -7.51 10.02 -23.28
N ASP A 296 -8.82 10.17 -23.42
CA ASP A 296 -9.48 11.42 -23.83
C ASP A 296 -10.55 11.91 -22.83
N ALA A 297 -10.60 11.35 -21.61
CA ALA A 297 -11.48 11.81 -20.53
C ALA A 297 -10.73 11.87 -19.19
N ALA A 298 -10.98 12.92 -18.40
CA ALA A 298 -10.46 13.02 -17.04
C ALA A 298 -11.28 12.11 -16.09
N PRO A 299 -10.68 11.59 -15.00
CA PRO A 299 -11.41 10.85 -13.97
C PRO A 299 -12.27 11.79 -13.10
N ASP A 300 -13.41 11.31 -12.62
CA ASP A 300 -14.29 12.07 -11.72
C ASP A 300 -13.77 12.08 -10.27
N LEU A 301 -13.94 13.19 -9.55
CA LEU A 301 -13.71 13.19 -8.10
C LEU A 301 -14.98 12.74 -7.37
N LEU A 302 -14.94 11.56 -6.78
CA LEU A 302 -16.02 11.02 -5.95
C LEU A 302 -15.75 11.29 -4.46
N ASP A 303 -16.78 11.13 -3.62
CA ASP A 303 -16.70 11.32 -2.17
C ASP A 303 -16.88 10.00 -1.39
N ALA A 304 -16.96 10.11 -0.06
CA ALA A 304 -17.09 8.96 0.84
C ALA A 304 -18.42 8.19 0.68
N THR A 305 -19.40 8.74 -0.04
CA THR A 305 -20.68 8.07 -0.31
C THR A 305 -20.63 7.13 -1.50
N ALA A 306 -19.50 7.11 -2.24
CA ALA A 306 -19.32 6.27 -3.42
C ALA A 306 -19.13 4.77 -3.11
N GLY A 307 -18.80 4.40 -1.86
CA GLY A 307 -18.67 3.02 -1.40
C GLY A 307 -19.27 2.80 -0.02
N GLY A 308 -19.26 1.55 0.44
CA GLY A 308 -19.85 1.17 1.73
C GLY A 308 -18.91 1.23 2.93
N GLY A 309 -17.59 1.26 2.71
CA GLY A 309 -16.58 1.08 3.74
C GLY A 309 -16.53 2.22 4.76
N TRP A 310 -16.56 3.47 4.30
CA TRP A 310 -16.59 4.64 5.19
C TRP A 310 -17.92 4.76 5.93
N ALA A 311 -19.05 4.55 5.25
CA ALA A 311 -20.38 4.60 5.86
C ALA A 311 -20.57 3.52 6.94
N LEU A 312 -20.05 2.30 6.71
CA LEU A 312 -20.04 1.24 7.71
C LEU A 312 -19.25 1.65 8.96
N TRP A 313 -18.07 2.24 8.78
CA TRP A 313 -17.25 2.70 9.89
C TRP A 313 -17.93 3.84 10.67
N GLU A 314 -18.48 4.84 9.99
CA GLU A 314 -19.21 5.95 10.63
C GLU A 314 -20.34 5.43 11.52
N LYS A 315 -21.12 4.48 11.01
CA LYS A 315 -22.23 3.88 11.74
C LYS A 315 -21.77 3.05 12.94
N LEU A 316 -20.68 2.30 12.79
CA LEU A 316 -20.10 1.51 13.88
C LEU A 316 -19.57 2.42 15.01
N ALA A 317 -18.92 3.52 14.64
CA ALA A 317 -18.31 4.48 15.57
C ALA A 317 -19.33 5.39 16.27
N ASP A 318 -20.55 5.53 15.75
CA ASP A 318 -21.57 6.38 16.35
C ASP A 318 -21.89 5.98 17.79
N GLY A 319 -21.63 6.90 18.73
CA GLY A 319 -21.76 6.66 20.18
C GLY A 319 -20.76 5.67 20.78
N ARG A 320 -19.77 5.17 20.02
CA ARG A 320 -18.85 4.10 20.44
C ARG A 320 -17.39 4.46 20.15
N PRO A 321 -16.73 5.22 21.04
CA PRO A 321 -15.38 5.74 20.78
C PRO A 321 -14.30 4.68 20.61
N GLN A 322 -14.50 3.45 21.12
CA GLN A 322 -13.58 2.34 20.93
C GLN A 322 -13.43 1.91 19.46
N PHE A 323 -14.39 2.27 18.60
CA PHE A 323 -14.31 2.03 17.15
C PHE A 323 -13.63 3.17 16.37
N GLY A 324 -13.08 4.18 17.05
CA GLY A 324 -12.32 5.26 16.42
C GLY A 324 -13.17 6.40 15.85
N ARG A 325 -12.57 7.20 14.96
CA ARG A 325 -13.17 8.42 14.38
C ARG A 325 -12.91 8.52 12.87
N PRO A 326 -13.77 7.92 12.02
CA PRO A 326 -13.58 7.90 10.56
C PRO A 326 -13.44 9.29 9.95
N ALA A 327 -14.18 10.29 10.48
CA ALA A 327 -14.13 11.69 10.04
C ALA A 327 -12.73 12.32 10.03
N VAL A 328 -11.77 11.79 10.82
CA VAL A 328 -10.37 12.25 10.78
C VAL A 328 -9.69 11.93 9.45
N PHE A 329 -10.15 10.88 8.77
CA PHE A 329 -9.59 10.36 7.54
C PHE A 329 -10.44 10.75 6.30
N THR A 330 -11.74 11.00 6.46
CA THR A 330 -12.64 11.28 5.32
C THR A 330 -12.93 12.76 5.06
N ASN A 331 -12.79 13.64 6.05
CA ASN A 331 -13.28 15.02 5.93
C ASN A 331 -12.45 15.95 5.04
N ASP A 332 -11.23 15.57 4.66
CA ASP A 332 -10.30 16.44 3.93
C ASP A 332 -9.74 15.73 2.69
N VAL A 333 -10.62 15.58 1.70
CA VAL A 333 -10.30 14.97 0.40
C VAL A 333 -9.25 15.79 -0.35
N ASP A 334 -9.28 17.12 -0.26
CA ASP A 334 -8.27 17.97 -0.91
C ASP A 334 -6.84 17.68 -0.45
N ARG A 335 -6.68 17.24 0.80
CA ARG A 335 -5.38 16.87 1.38
C ARG A 335 -5.05 15.39 1.33
N SER A 336 -5.99 14.54 0.92
CA SER A 336 -5.81 13.09 0.86
C SER A 336 -5.91 12.48 -0.54
N LYS A 337 -6.30 13.28 -1.54
CA LYS A 337 -6.41 12.86 -2.94
C LYS A 337 -5.10 12.97 -3.70
N TRP A 338 -4.90 12.06 -4.66
CA TRP A 338 -3.98 12.25 -5.76
C TRP A 338 -4.40 11.44 -6.98
N VAL A 339 -3.73 11.67 -8.11
CA VAL A 339 -4.01 11.03 -9.39
C VAL A 339 -2.86 10.12 -9.77
N SER A 340 -3.17 8.86 -10.00
CA SER A 340 -2.26 7.92 -10.67
C SER A 340 -2.64 7.77 -12.14
N PHE A 341 -1.78 7.14 -12.92
CA PHE A 341 -2.08 6.76 -14.29
C PHE A 341 -1.31 5.51 -14.68
N THR A 342 -1.94 4.69 -15.52
CA THR A 342 -1.30 3.53 -16.14
C THR A 342 -1.29 3.73 -17.64
N THR A 343 -0.12 3.57 -18.26
CA THR A 343 0.04 3.75 -19.70
C THR A 343 0.41 2.43 -20.34
N THR A 344 -0.43 1.98 -21.26
CA THR A 344 -0.19 0.83 -22.13
C THR A 344 0.41 1.34 -23.44
N LEU A 345 1.52 0.75 -23.86
CA LEU A 345 2.30 1.14 -25.03
C LEU A 345 2.27 0.00 -26.04
N HIS A 346 1.90 0.32 -27.29
CA HIS A 346 1.93 -0.61 -28.44
C HIS A 346 3.17 -0.41 -29.31
N ASP A 347 4.20 0.22 -28.74
CA ASP A 347 5.45 0.58 -29.41
C ASP A 347 6.56 0.78 -28.37
N SER A 348 7.74 0.23 -28.66
CA SER A 348 8.87 0.25 -27.73
C SER A 348 9.65 1.56 -27.69
N THR A 349 9.34 2.54 -28.55
CA THR A 349 10.12 3.79 -28.70
C THR A 349 10.22 4.54 -27.38
N LEU A 350 9.11 4.74 -26.67
CA LEU A 350 9.14 5.45 -25.39
C LEU A 350 9.98 4.72 -24.34
N LEU A 351 9.87 3.39 -24.24
CA LEU A 351 10.69 2.62 -23.30
C LEU A 351 12.19 2.71 -23.62
N ALA A 352 12.56 2.68 -24.89
CA ALA A 352 13.95 2.83 -25.31
C ALA A 352 14.49 4.22 -24.94
N LEU A 353 13.71 5.28 -25.21
CA LEU A 353 14.07 6.66 -24.85
C LEU A 353 14.23 6.83 -23.33
N ILE A 354 13.31 6.29 -22.54
CA ILE A 354 13.38 6.34 -21.07
C ILE A 354 14.61 5.57 -20.56
N ARG A 355 14.86 4.36 -21.07
CA ARG A 355 16.04 3.58 -20.71
C ARG A 355 17.32 4.37 -20.98
N ASP A 356 17.44 4.96 -22.16
CA ASP A 356 18.65 5.66 -22.58
C ASP A 356 18.86 6.96 -21.76
N ALA A 357 17.76 7.67 -21.45
CA ALA A 357 17.80 8.87 -20.60
C ALA A 357 18.16 8.54 -19.14
N THR A 358 17.54 7.51 -18.57
CA THR A 358 17.62 7.19 -17.13
C THR A 358 18.78 6.28 -16.77
N GLY A 359 19.26 5.46 -17.73
CA GLY A 359 20.31 4.48 -17.50
C GLY A 359 19.85 3.22 -16.75
N ASN A 360 18.54 3.00 -16.63
CA ASN A 360 17.96 1.77 -16.06
C ASN A 360 17.15 1.03 -17.12
N VAL A 361 17.26 -0.30 -17.14
CA VAL A 361 16.30 -1.14 -17.87
C VAL A 361 15.00 -1.28 -17.05
N PRO A 362 13.86 -1.57 -17.71
CA PRO A 362 12.59 -1.83 -17.01
C PRO A 362 12.75 -2.80 -15.83
N GLY A 363 12.27 -2.40 -14.65
CA GLY A 363 12.32 -3.18 -13.42
C GLY A 363 13.43 -2.80 -12.43
N GLU A 364 14.57 -2.25 -12.87
CA GLU A 364 15.73 -1.98 -11.99
C GLU A 364 15.67 -0.62 -11.28
N GLY A 365 15.09 0.39 -11.93
CA GLY A 365 15.27 1.79 -11.53
C GLY A 365 14.35 2.31 -10.42
N GLY A 366 13.29 1.56 -10.09
CA GLY A 366 12.24 2.05 -9.18
C GLY A 366 11.50 3.27 -9.74
N LEU A 367 11.11 4.22 -8.87
CA LEU A 367 10.47 5.46 -9.32
C LEU A 367 11.49 6.51 -9.74
N ILE A 368 11.14 7.24 -10.80
CA ILE A 368 11.84 8.43 -11.32
C ILE A 368 10.95 9.63 -11.00
N THR A 369 11.47 10.57 -10.22
CA THR A 369 10.74 11.79 -9.87
C THR A 369 11.21 12.96 -10.72
N PHE A 370 10.26 13.65 -11.35
CA PHE A 370 10.52 14.90 -12.06
C PHE A 370 10.60 16.05 -11.04
N SER A 371 11.80 16.39 -10.58
CA SER A 371 11.98 17.29 -9.42
C SER A 371 11.60 18.75 -9.69
N GLU A 372 11.47 19.13 -10.96
CA GLU A 372 11.00 20.46 -11.40
C GLU A 372 9.53 20.46 -11.85
N SER A 373 8.84 19.32 -11.74
CA SER A 373 7.42 19.22 -12.11
C SER A 373 6.54 19.96 -11.11
N SER A 374 5.69 20.84 -11.63
CA SER A 374 4.64 21.51 -10.84
C SER A 374 3.68 20.51 -10.19
N TRP A 375 3.44 19.35 -10.82
CA TRP A 375 2.61 18.27 -10.27
C TRP A 375 3.32 17.40 -9.24
N LEU A 376 4.63 17.60 -9.03
CA LEU A 376 5.51 16.65 -8.33
C LEU A 376 5.31 15.23 -8.87
N ALA A 377 5.38 15.11 -10.21
CA ALA A 377 5.10 13.86 -10.90
C ALA A 377 6.24 12.85 -10.77
N SER A 378 5.89 11.56 -10.74
CA SER A 378 6.84 10.45 -10.81
C SER A 378 6.31 9.33 -11.70
N ILE A 379 7.23 8.61 -12.34
CA ILE A 379 6.92 7.41 -13.15
C ILE A 379 7.74 6.20 -12.67
N VAL A 380 7.21 5.01 -12.91
CA VAL A 380 7.83 3.72 -12.62
C VAL A 380 7.70 2.86 -13.86
N ILE A 381 8.83 2.33 -14.35
CA ILE A 381 8.85 1.35 -15.43
C ILE A 381 9.09 -0.03 -14.81
N PRO A 382 8.03 -0.82 -14.52
CA PRO A 382 8.21 -2.15 -13.98
C PRO A 382 8.86 -3.07 -15.00
N TYR A 383 9.32 -4.23 -14.54
CA TYR A 383 9.72 -5.31 -15.45
C TYR A 383 8.54 -5.68 -16.37
N GLN A 384 8.85 -6.07 -17.61
CA GLN A 384 7.86 -6.47 -18.61
C GLN A 384 7.99 -7.98 -18.89
N PRO A 385 6.88 -8.73 -18.95
CA PRO A 385 5.51 -8.28 -18.74
C PRO A 385 5.20 -7.94 -17.27
N HIS A 386 4.32 -6.96 -17.04
CA HIS A 386 3.86 -6.60 -15.69
C HIS A 386 2.51 -7.23 -15.33
N PHE A 387 1.69 -7.56 -16.33
CA PHE A 387 0.41 -8.24 -16.16
C PHE A 387 0.49 -9.67 -16.68
N LEU A 388 -0.21 -10.59 -16.02
CA LEU A 388 -0.31 -11.95 -16.55
C LEU A 388 -1.05 -11.93 -17.90
N GLY A 389 -0.43 -12.51 -18.93
CA GLY A 389 -1.00 -12.55 -20.28
C GLY A 389 -0.80 -11.27 -21.09
N GLN A 390 0.01 -10.32 -20.60
CA GLN A 390 0.45 -9.17 -21.39
C GLN A 390 1.24 -9.64 -22.63
N PRO A 391 0.85 -9.22 -23.86
CA PRO A 391 1.58 -9.58 -25.08
C PRO A 391 3.02 -9.07 -25.09
N ASP A 392 3.92 -9.80 -25.75
CA ASP A 392 5.36 -9.49 -25.81
C ASP A 392 5.66 -8.14 -26.51
N ASP A 393 4.78 -7.69 -27.40
CA ASP A 393 4.88 -6.43 -28.13
C ASP A 393 4.17 -5.25 -27.43
N VAL A 394 3.60 -5.50 -26.25
CA VAL A 394 2.92 -4.50 -25.42
C VAL A 394 3.73 -4.26 -24.16
N ALA A 395 3.88 -2.99 -23.79
CA ALA A 395 4.54 -2.57 -22.55
C ALA A 395 3.60 -1.76 -21.67
N VAL A 396 3.87 -1.75 -20.36
CA VAL A 396 3.13 -0.93 -19.40
C VAL A 396 4.09 -0.16 -18.51
N PHE A 397 3.77 1.11 -18.26
CA PHE A 397 4.36 1.84 -17.14
C PHE A 397 3.30 2.55 -16.32
N TRP A 398 3.68 2.93 -15.11
CA TRP A 398 2.79 3.58 -14.14
C TRP A 398 3.37 4.92 -13.70
N GLY A 399 2.52 5.85 -13.31
CA GLY A 399 2.96 7.11 -12.72
C GLY A 399 1.88 7.78 -11.90
N TYR A 400 2.25 8.91 -11.30
CA TYR A 400 1.36 9.70 -10.46
C TYR A 400 1.90 11.11 -10.24
N GLY A 401 1.05 11.99 -9.70
CA GLY A 401 1.44 13.31 -9.21
C GLY A 401 0.88 13.58 -7.82
N LEU A 402 1.65 14.28 -6.99
CA LEU A 402 1.28 14.61 -5.61
C LEU A 402 0.68 16.01 -5.47
N ALA A 403 0.84 16.88 -6.47
CA ALA A 403 0.21 18.20 -6.53
C ALA A 403 -0.78 18.24 -7.70
N VAL A 404 -2.02 17.81 -7.47
CA VAL A 404 -2.98 17.56 -8.55
C VAL A 404 -3.85 18.75 -8.92
N ASP A 405 -3.96 19.74 -8.03
CA ASP A 405 -4.81 20.92 -8.23
C ASP A 405 -4.04 22.13 -8.80
N VAL A 406 -2.75 21.96 -9.13
CA VAL A 406 -1.90 23.02 -9.71
C VAL A 406 -1.68 22.83 -11.21
N PRO A 407 -1.62 23.91 -12.02
CA PRO A 407 -1.35 23.80 -13.45
C PRO A 407 -0.02 23.11 -13.75
N GLY A 408 0.00 22.24 -14.75
CA GLY A 408 1.22 21.62 -15.28
C GLY A 408 2.13 22.61 -16.00
N ASP A 409 3.35 22.17 -16.28
CA ASP A 409 4.40 22.96 -16.91
C ASP A 409 4.23 23.03 -18.45
N PHE A 410 3.67 21.99 -19.06
CA PHE A 410 3.49 21.88 -20.51
C PHE A 410 2.01 21.96 -20.92
N VAL A 411 1.09 21.37 -20.17
CA VAL A 411 -0.35 21.37 -20.49
C VAL A 411 -1.10 22.57 -19.90
N ARG A 412 -0.56 23.23 -18.86
CA ARG A 412 -1.17 24.40 -18.20
C ARG A 412 -2.58 24.17 -17.63
N LYS A 413 -2.90 22.92 -17.28
CA LYS A 413 -4.12 22.51 -16.57
C LYS A 413 -3.76 21.80 -15.26
N PRO A 414 -4.61 21.87 -14.22
CA PRO A 414 -4.49 20.99 -13.06
C PRO A 414 -4.51 19.51 -13.46
N MET A 415 -3.63 18.69 -12.89
CA MET A 415 -3.55 17.26 -13.20
C MET A 415 -4.91 16.55 -12.99
N ALA A 416 -5.66 16.94 -11.95
CA ALA A 416 -6.99 16.41 -11.66
C ALA A 416 -8.02 16.63 -12.78
N ALA A 417 -7.80 17.63 -13.65
CA ALA A 417 -8.65 17.95 -14.79
C ALA A 417 -8.09 17.46 -16.13
N CYS A 418 -7.00 16.70 -16.11
CA CYS A 418 -6.33 16.21 -17.31
C CYS A 418 -6.84 14.84 -17.75
N THR A 419 -6.98 14.69 -19.06
CA THR A 419 -7.14 13.40 -19.74
C THR A 419 -5.83 12.60 -19.74
N GLY A 420 -5.87 11.32 -20.10
CA GLY A 420 -4.66 10.51 -20.25
C GLY A 420 -3.67 11.08 -21.27
N ARG A 421 -4.16 11.64 -22.39
CA ARG A 421 -3.36 12.29 -23.43
C ARG A 421 -2.63 13.53 -22.92
N GLU A 422 -3.31 14.34 -22.12
CA GLU A 422 -2.74 15.52 -21.49
C GLU A 422 -1.68 15.13 -20.45
N ILE A 423 -1.95 14.13 -19.61
CA ILE A 423 -0.95 13.62 -18.65
C ILE A 423 0.28 13.10 -19.40
N MET A 424 0.10 12.32 -20.47
CA MET A 424 1.22 11.85 -21.29
C MET A 424 2.00 13.00 -21.94
N THR A 425 1.31 14.06 -22.38
CA THR A 425 1.97 15.25 -22.96
C THR A 425 2.86 15.94 -21.93
N GLU A 426 2.39 16.08 -20.69
CA GLU A 426 3.20 16.62 -19.58
C GLU A 426 4.43 15.76 -19.30
N ILE A 427 4.27 14.43 -19.21
CA ILE A 427 5.37 13.49 -18.93
C ILE A 427 6.41 13.51 -20.06
N LEU A 428 5.98 13.52 -21.33
CA LEU A 428 6.89 13.62 -22.47
C LEU A 428 7.66 14.95 -22.48
N GLY A 429 7.00 16.04 -22.06
CA GLY A 429 7.64 17.34 -21.87
C GLY A 429 8.76 17.31 -20.83
N HIS A 430 8.51 16.72 -19.65
CA HIS A 430 9.53 16.56 -18.61
C HIS A 430 10.68 15.65 -19.03
N LEU A 431 10.42 14.64 -19.86
CA LEU A 431 11.45 13.79 -20.47
C LEU A 431 12.24 14.48 -21.60
N GLY A 432 11.78 15.65 -22.08
CA GLY A 432 12.39 16.36 -23.21
C GLY A 432 12.14 15.71 -24.57
N ILE A 433 11.10 14.88 -24.70
CA ILE A 433 10.76 14.15 -25.92
C ILE A 433 9.79 14.98 -26.75
N VAL A 434 10.28 15.54 -27.86
CA VAL A 434 9.48 16.41 -28.75
C VAL A 434 9.25 15.77 -30.12
N ALA A 435 10.30 15.21 -30.74
CA ALA A 435 10.22 14.72 -32.12
C ALA A 435 9.30 13.51 -32.27
N GLU A 436 9.30 12.60 -31.29
CA GLU A 436 8.54 11.36 -31.30
C GLU A 436 7.17 11.50 -30.61
N ALA A 437 6.86 12.65 -30.02
CA ALA A 437 5.73 12.82 -29.09
C ALA A 437 4.38 12.44 -29.72
N GLU A 438 4.08 12.94 -30.93
CA GLU A 438 2.83 12.61 -31.63
C GLU A 438 2.70 11.12 -31.95
N THR A 439 3.80 10.48 -32.35
CA THR A 439 3.81 9.04 -32.68
C THR A 439 3.61 8.19 -31.42
N ILE A 440 4.25 8.57 -30.32
CA ILE A 440 4.08 7.91 -29.03
C ILE A 440 2.64 8.05 -28.54
N LEU A 441 2.07 9.27 -28.58
CA LEU A 441 0.69 9.53 -28.16
C LEU A 441 -0.35 8.79 -29.01
N ALA A 442 -0.06 8.54 -30.29
CA ALA A 442 -0.94 7.77 -31.18
C ALA A 442 -0.93 6.26 -30.89
N LYS A 443 0.11 5.75 -30.23
CA LYS A 443 0.31 4.32 -29.92
C LYS A 443 0.27 4.00 -28.42
N ALA A 444 -0.22 4.95 -27.62
CA ALA A 444 -0.33 4.81 -26.18
C ALA A 444 -1.78 4.96 -25.72
N THR A 445 -2.17 4.13 -24.75
CA THR A 445 -3.42 4.26 -24.01
C THR A 445 -3.09 4.57 -22.56
N CYS A 446 -3.35 5.80 -22.15
CA CYS A 446 -3.14 6.25 -20.77
C CYS A 446 -4.48 6.32 -20.02
N VAL A 447 -4.58 5.57 -18.93
CA VAL A 447 -5.76 5.50 -18.07
C VAL A 447 -5.44 6.20 -16.74
N PRO A 448 -5.88 7.45 -16.53
CA PRO A 448 -5.75 8.12 -15.24
C PRO A 448 -6.75 7.58 -14.23
N CYS A 449 -6.38 7.61 -12.94
CA CYS A 449 -7.22 7.22 -11.83
C CYS A 449 -7.19 8.31 -10.74
N MET A 450 -8.34 8.92 -10.47
CA MET A 450 -8.51 9.78 -9.30
C MET A 450 -8.82 8.92 -8.09
N MET A 451 -8.15 9.18 -6.96
CA MET A 451 -8.41 8.49 -5.70
C MET A 451 -8.58 9.52 -4.60
N PRO A 452 -9.77 9.70 -3.99
CA PRO A 452 -10.03 10.77 -3.03
C PRO A 452 -9.38 10.54 -1.66
N PHE A 453 -9.18 9.28 -1.26
CA PHE A 453 -8.74 8.89 0.10
C PHE A 453 -7.37 8.19 0.12
N ILE A 454 -6.61 8.30 -0.95
CA ILE A 454 -5.41 7.46 -1.14
C ILE A 454 -4.30 7.73 -0.13
N THR A 455 -4.23 8.93 0.45
CA THR A 455 -3.33 9.22 1.60
C THR A 455 -4.09 9.51 2.89
N SER A 456 -5.38 9.16 3.00
CA SER A 456 -6.15 9.52 4.19
C SER A 456 -5.62 8.90 5.48
N GLN A 457 -5.00 7.71 5.45
CA GLN A 457 -4.35 7.12 6.63
C GLN A 457 -3.17 7.94 7.17
N PHE A 458 -2.64 8.90 6.40
CA PHE A 458 -1.59 9.81 6.83
C PHE A 458 -2.12 11.13 7.40
N MET A 459 -3.44 11.33 7.44
CA MET A 459 -4.01 12.56 8.00
C MET A 459 -3.67 12.70 9.49
N PRO A 460 -3.45 13.94 9.99
CA PRO A 460 -3.12 14.16 11.38
C PRO A 460 -4.17 13.56 12.33
N ARG A 461 -3.71 12.60 13.13
CA ARG A 461 -4.52 11.79 14.05
C ARG A 461 -3.96 11.86 15.46
N ARG A 462 -4.78 11.46 16.42
CA ARG A 462 -4.36 11.17 17.80
C ARG A 462 -4.66 9.73 18.17
N HIS A 463 -4.15 9.31 19.32
CA HIS A 463 -4.51 8.01 19.90
C HIS A 463 -6.04 7.89 20.06
N GLY A 464 -6.59 6.74 19.69
CA GLY A 464 -8.03 6.47 19.69
C GLY A 464 -8.80 7.02 18.47
N ASP A 465 -8.16 7.67 17.49
CA ASP A 465 -8.82 7.95 16.21
C ASP A 465 -8.90 6.70 15.32
N ARG A 466 -7.97 5.76 15.49
CA ARG A 466 -8.05 4.39 14.96
C ARG A 466 -8.47 3.44 16.09
N PRO A 467 -9.38 2.48 15.85
CA PRO A 467 -9.63 1.41 16.80
C PRO A 467 -8.42 0.49 16.95
N ASP A 468 -8.25 -0.11 18.11
CA ASP A 468 -7.32 -1.24 18.26
C ASP A 468 -7.75 -2.42 17.39
N VAL A 469 -6.81 -3.32 17.06
CA VAL A 469 -7.12 -4.54 16.30
C VAL A 469 -8.21 -5.37 16.99
N ILE A 470 -8.18 -5.43 18.32
CA ILE A 470 -9.25 -5.97 19.15
C ILE A 470 -9.80 -4.77 19.95
N PRO A 471 -10.92 -4.17 19.50
CA PRO A 471 -11.51 -3.06 20.22
C PRO A 471 -11.87 -3.47 21.66
N ALA A 472 -11.68 -2.54 22.60
CA ALA A 472 -12.02 -2.76 24.00
C ALA A 472 -13.49 -3.21 24.15
N ASP A 473 -13.73 -4.08 25.12
CA ASP A 473 -15.05 -4.57 25.49
C ASP A 473 -15.79 -5.27 24.31
N THR A 474 -15.07 -5.95 23.41
CA THR A 474 -15.68 -6.76 22.33
C THR A 474 -15.37 -8.25 22.47
N ALA A 475 -16.34 -9.12 22.16
CA ALA A 475 -16.20 -10.57 22.34
C ALA A 475 -15.73 -11.30 21.07
N ASN A 476 -16.38 -11.03 19.93
CA ASN A 476 -16.22 -11.80 18.71
C ASN A 476 -15.88 -10.94 17.48
N LEU A 477 -15.29 -9.77 17.70
CA LEU A 477 -15.06 -8.75 16.68
C LEU A 477 -13.58 -8.32 16.66
N ALA A 478 -13.01 -8.21 15.47
CA ALA A 478 -11.70 -7.59 15.25
C ALA A 478 -11.74 -6.60 14.08
N VAL A 479 -10.85 -5.61 14.12
CA VAL A 479 -10.60 -4.64 13.04
C VAL A 479 -9.23 -4.90 12.43
N ILE A 480 -9.17 -4.99 11.11
CA ILE A 480 -7.95 -5.28 10.36
C ILE A 480 -7.74 -4.26 9.22
N GLY A 481 -6.52 -4.22 8.67
CA GLY A 481 -6.18 -3.33 7.56
C GLY A 481 -5.50 -2.03 7.98
N GLN A 482 -5.64 -0.98 7.16
CA GLN A 482 -4.83 0.25 7.27
C GLN A 482 -5.32 1.24 8.33
N TYR A 483 -6.50 1.01 8.89
CA TYR A 483 -7.19 1.95 9.77
C TYR A 483 -7.39 1.44 11.20
N CYS A 484 -6.81 0.29 11.56
CA CYS A 484 -6.65 -0.13 12.95
C CYS A 484 -5.32 0.37 13.53
N GLU A 485 -5.19 0.39 14.85
CA GLU A 485 -3.96 0.73 15.56
C GLU A 485 -3.09 -0.51 15.78
N LEU A 486 -1.88 -0.47 15.22
CA LEU A 486 -0.77 -1.34 15.56
C LEU A 486 0.41 -0.48 16.00
N PRO A 487 1.07 -0.81 17.14
CA PRO A 487 2.27 -0.12 17.58
C PRO A 487 3.46 -0.43 16.67
N ASP A 488 4.41 0.49 16.60
CA ASP A 488 5.73 0.37 15.94
C ASP A 488 5.73 0.13 14.41
N ASP A 489 4.60 -0.17 13.78
CA ASP A 489 4.50 -0.42 12.33
C ASP A 489 3.87 0.74 11.56
N CYS A 490 4.03 0.73 10.23
CA CYS A 490 3.66 1.81 9.33
C CYS A 490 2.48 1.44 8.42
N VAL A 491 1.43 2.26 8.43
CA VAL A 491 0.32 2.18 7.46
C VAL A 491 0.79 2.50 6.03
N PHE A 492 -0.05 2.27 5.01
CA PHE A 492 0.30 2.33 3.58
C PHE A 492 1.28 1.22 3.14
N THR A 493 1.41 0.15 3.93
CA THR A 493 2.22 -1.04 3.60
C THR A 493 1.38 -2.30 3.55
N VAL A 494 1.76 -3.28 2.72
CA VAL A 494 1.12 -4.61 2.72
C VAL A 494 1.32 -5.30 4.08
N GLU A 495 2.51 -5.12 4.67
CA GLU A 495 2.88 -5.65 5.99
C GLU A 495 1.88 -5.27 7.07
N TYR A 496 1.45 -4.01 7.14
CA TYR A 496 0.49 -3.56 8.16
C TYR A 496 -0.84 -4.32 8.09
N SER A 497 -1.33 -4.58 6.87
CA SER A 497 -2.58 -5.33 6.66
C SER A 497 -2.43 -6.80 7.02
N VAL A 498 -1.31 -7.43 6.67
CA VAL A 498 -1.04 -8.84 7.02
C VAL A 498 -0.81 -8.99 8.53
N ARG A 499 -0.09 -8.05 9.14
CA ARG A 499 0.17 -8.01 10.60
C ARG A 499 -1.11 -7.83 11.40
N SER A 500 -2.00 -6.92 11.00
CA SER A 500 -3.28 -6.72 11.69
C SER A 500 -4.15 -7.98 11.59
N ALA A 501 -4.18 -8.61 10.42
CA ALA A 501 -4.86 -9.90 10.23
C ALA A 501 -4.30 -11.00 11.13
N GLN A 502 -2.97 -11.18 11.17
CA GLN A 502 -2.33 -12.19 12.02
C GLN A 502 -2.60 -11.94 13.51
N THR A 503 -2.46 -10.69 13.96
CA THR A 503 -2.76 -10.29 15.34
C THR A 503 -4.23 -10.55 15.70
N ALA A 504 -5.17 -10.18 14.82
CA ALA A 504 -6.60 -10.38 15.04
C ALA A 504 -6.94 -11.87 15.20
N VAL A 505 -6.48 -12.71 14.26
CA VAL A 505 -6.75 -14.15 14.28
C VAL A 505 -6.19 -14.80 15.54
N TYR A 506 -4.93 -14.50 15.89
CA TYR A 506 -4.30 -15.10 17.05
C TYR A 506 -5.00 -14.70 18.36
N ALA A 507 -5.45 -13.44 18.47
CA ALA A 507 -6.18 -12.96 19.64
C ALA A 507 -7.57 -13.60 19.76
N LEU A 508 -8.38 -13.57 18.70
CA LEU A 508 -9.74 -14.14 18.69
C LEU A 508 -9.73 -15.66 18.95
N LEU A 509 -8.76 -16.36 18.36
CA LEU A 509 -8.57 -17.79 18.58
C LEU A 509 -7.78 -18.13 19.85
N GLY A 510 -7.39 -17.14 20.66
CA GLY A 510 -6.63 -17.35 21.90
C GLY A 510 -5.38 -18.21 21.72
N LEU A 511 -4.71 -18.11 20.56
CA LEU A 511 -3.53 -18.92 20.26
C LEU A 511 -2.36 -18.44 21.11
N ARG A 512 -1.53 -19.37 21.60
CA ARG A 512 -0.32 -19.06 22.40
C ARG A 512 0.85 -18.62 21.51
N ARG A 513 0.60 -17.67 20.62
CA ARG A 513 1.59 -17.12 19.68
C ARG A 513 1.25 -15.69 19.30
N SER A 514 2.24 -14.96 18.81
CA SER A 514 2.11 -13.57 18.38
C SER A 514 2.67 -13.40 16.97
N ALA A 515 2.19 -12.38 16.26
CA ALA A 515 2.75 -11.99 14.97
C ALA A 515 4.25 -11.62 15.14
N PRO A 516 5.13 -11.96 14.18
CA PRO A 516 6.56 -11.64 14.27
C PRO A 516 6.80 -10.16 14.56
N ALA A 517 7.54 -9.83 15.62
CA ALA A 517 7.74 -8.44 16.03
C ALA A 517 8.33 -7.57 14.90
N VAL A 518 7.94 -6.30 14.84
CA VAL A 518 8.49 -5.33 13.88
C VAL A 518 10.01 -5.28 14.05
N TYR A 519 10.75 -5.36 12.94
CA TYR A 519 12.21 -5.24 12.98
C TYR A 519 12.61 -3.82 13.39
N LYS A 520 13.27 -3.68 14.55
CA LYS A 520 13.65 -2.38 15.11
C LYS A 520 15.09 -2.01 14.75
N GLY A 521 15.35 -1.79 13.46
CA GLY A 521 16.68 -1.42 12.94
C GLY A 521 17.27 -0.17 13.62
N ALA A 522 16.42 0.75 14.10
CA ALA A 522 16.82 1.95 14.83
C ALA A 522 17.58 1.68 16.15
N PHE A 523 17.58 0.44 16.69
CA PHE A 523 18.39 0.08 17.86
C PHE A 523 19.65 -0.71 17.52
N ASP A 524 19.94 -0.95 16.23
CA ASP A 524 21.20 -1.57 15.81
C ASP A 524 22.26 -0.48 15.55
N PRO A 525 23.38 -0.43 16.31
CA PRO A 525 24.40 0.60 16.14
C PRO A 525 25.01 0.63 14.74
N ARG A 526 25.03 -0.50 14.03
CA ARG A 526 25.54 -0.58 12.65
C ARG A 526 24.58 0.10 11.67
N VAL A 527 23.28 -0.05 11.90
CA VAL A 527 22.23 0.64 11.12
C VAL A 527 22.30 2.14 11.39
N LEU A 528 22.36 2.54 12.66
CA LEU A 528 22.45 3.95 13.03
C LEU A 528 23.69 4.63 12.45
N PHE A 529 24.86 3.96 12.47
CA PHE A 529 26.06 4.50 11.84
C PHE A 529 25.89 4.70 10.33
N LYS A 530 25.29 3.74 9.61
CA LYS A 530 25.00 3.88 8.17
C LYS A 530 24.01 5.01 7.91
N ALA A 531 22.96 5.13 8.72
CA ALA A 531 22.00 6.22 8.62
C ALA A 531 22.68 7.57 8.86
N PHE A 532 23.54 7.70 9.88
CA PHE A 532 24.32 8.90 10.13
C PHE A 532 25.20 9.28 8.93
N VAL A 533 25.97 8.32 8.39
CA VAL A 533 26.83 8.56 7.22
C VAL A 533 26.01 9.06 6.02
N ALA A 534 24.83 8.50 5.79
CA ALA A 534 23.96 8.91 4.70
C ALA A 534 23.27 10.26 4.94
N LEU A 535 22.73 10.50 6.15
CA LEU A 535 22.08 11.77 6.52
C LEU A 535 23.01 12.98 6.43
N HIS A 536 24.30 12.77 6.66
CA HIS A 536 25.34 13.80 6.56
C HIS A 536 26.07 13.82 5.21
N ASP A 537 25.65 13.03 4.22
CA ASP A 537 26.31 12.90 2.92
C ASP A 537 27.83 12.62 3.04
N LEU A 538 28.24 11.82 4.05
CA LEU A 538 29.65 11.51 4.35
C LEU A 538 30.20 10.33 3.53
N ALA A 539 29.34 9.60 2.81
CA ALA A 539 29.79 8.54 1.94
C ALA A 539 30.63 9.16 0.81
N PRO A 540 31.87 8.69 0.56
CA PRO A 540 32.62 9.17 -0.58
C PRO A 540 31.80 8.89 -1.84
N ALA A 541 31.67 9.90 -2.72
CA ALA A 541 31.00 9.75 -4.01
C ALA A 541 31.55 8.49 -4.69
N SER A 542 30.79 7.41 -4.63
CA SER A 542 31.31 6.11 -5.02
C SER A 542 31.66 6.16 -6.50
N THR A 543 32.92 5.88 -6.79
CA THR A 543 33.49 5.67 -8.12
C THR A 543 32.91 4.40 -8.71
N HIS A 544 31.62 4.39 -9.05
CA HIS A 544 30.96 3.26 -9.70
C HIS A 544 30.40 3.74 -11.05
N GLY A 545 31.25 3.59 -12.07
CA GLY A 545 30.85 3.52 -13.48
C GLY A 545 30.84 4.85 -14.24
N ARG A 546 31.91 5.06 -15.03
CA ARG A 546 31.83 5.81 -16.29
C ARG A 546 30.96 5.06 -17.28
#